data_AF-A0A6V7HPI2-F1
#
_entry.id   AF-A0A6V7HPI2-F1
#
_cell.length_a   1.000
_cell.length_b   1.000
_cell.length_c   1.000
_cell.angle_alpha   90.00
_cell.angle_beta   90.00
_cell.angle_gamma   90.00
#
_symmetry.space_group_name_H-M   'P 1'
#
loop_
_entity.id
_entity.type
_entity.pdbx_description
1 polymer ?
#
loop_
_entity_poly.entity_id
_entity_poly.type
_entity_poly.pdbx_seq_one_letter_code
_entity_poly.pdbx_strand_id
1 'polypeptide(L)'
;IQPEPGIKSGSGLYVTHSLYNHSCAPNTFRHFEGLTMITRAMEPLHPGDQIFTGYGADYSYMPREKRKHKLMEEYFFDCDCPGCANDWPTYEEILKNHIGSITKNKTLVQRLKPYKQRLLNNKYDIEAVREVLCILHSEVKMPCEEILHGVQYLRSFYLGKLHRSR
;
A
#
# COMPACT_ATOMS: atom_id res chain seq x y z
N ILE A 1 4.27 1.49 -19.37
CA ILE A 1 4.53 0.62 -18.19
C ILE A 1 5.95 0.91 -17.74
N GLN A 2 6.21 1.15 -16.45
CA GLN A 2 7.58 1.32 -15.95
C GLN A 2 8.46 0.18 -16.49
N PRO A 3 9.60 0.46 -17.14
CA PRO A 3 10.38 -0.57 -17.83
C PRO A 3 10.80 -1.68 -16.86
N GLU A 4 11.25 -1.29 -15.66
CA GLU A 4 11.42 -2.17 -14.51
C GLU A 4 11.25 -1.37 -13.21
N PRO A 5 10.62 -1.93 -12.17
CA PRO A 5 10.49 -1.27 -10.88
C PRO A 5 11.86 -1.14 -10.19
N GLY A 6 12.28 0.09 -9.92
CA GLY A 6 13.53 0.42 -9.25
C GLY A 6 14.58 1.07 -10.14
N ILE A 7 14.40 1.08 -11.47
CA ILE A 7 15.29 1.81 -12.39
C ILE A 7 14.82 3.26 -12.49
N LYS A 8 15.67 4.19 -12.05
CA LYS A 8 15.45 5.63 -12.25
C LYS A 8 15.81 5.99 -13.69
N SER A 9 14.82 6.24 -14.54
CA SER A 9 15.02 6.62 -15.94
C SER A 9 15.08 8.13 -16.17
N GLY A 10 14.65 8.96 -15.21
CA GLY A 10 14.62 10.41 -15.33
C GLY A 10 13.85 11.09 -14.20
N SER A 11 13.68 12.41 -14.32
CA SER A 11 12.97 13.28 -13.36
C SER A 11 11.93 14.12 -14.08
N GLY A 12 10.83 14.48 -13.41
CA GLY A 12 9.78 15.34 -13.96
C GLY A 12 8.98 16.03 -12.85
N LEU A 13 8.38 17.18 -13.18
CA LEU A 13 7.53 17.95 -12.27
C LEU A 13 6.06 17.64 -12.54
N TYR A 14 5.35 17.18 -11.50
CA TYR A 14 3.93 16.79 -11.58
C TYR A 14 3.13 17.61 -10.57
N VAL A 15 2.79 18.83 -10.96
CA VAL A 15 2.28 19.88 -10.05
C VAL A 15 1.05 19.42 -9.25
N THR A 16 0.10 18.73 -9.87
CA THR A 16 -1.09 18.21 -9.17
C THR A 16 -0.72 17.17 -8.11
N HIS A 17 0.24 16.29 -8.40
CA HIS A 17 0.70 15.28 -7.44
C HIS A 17 1.48 15.91 -6.28
N SER A 18 2.20 17.01 -6.53
CA SER A 18 2.92 17.76 -5.48
C SER A 18 2.02 18.35 -4.39
N LEU A 19 0.70 18.35 -4.57
CA LEU A 19 -0.27 18.74 -3.54
C LEU A 19 -0.51 17.62 -2.51
N TYR A 20 -0.13 16.36 -2.82
CA TYR A 20 -0.45 15.23 -1.96
C TYR A 20 0.57 15.12 -0.84
N ASN A 21 0.11 15.32 0.40
CA ASN A 21 0.96 15.19 1.57
C ASN A 21 1.45 13.76 1.78
N HIS A 22 2.48 13.63 2.61
CA HIS A 22 3.07 12.35 2.94
C HIS A 22 2.30 11.60 4.03
N SER A 23 2.21 10.28 3.89
CA SER A 23 2.05 9.34 5.00
C SER A 23 3.03 8.18 4.81
N CYS A 24 3.62 7.68 5.90
CA CYS A 24 4.45 6.48 5.84
C CYS A 24 3.62 5.23 5.49
N ALA A 25 2.30 5.28 5.69
CA ALA A 25 1.32 4.30 5.23
C ALA A 25 0.33 5.02 4.29
N PRO A 26 0.70 5.29 3.03
CA PRO A 26 -0.12 6.10 2.14
C PRO A 26 -1.36 5.32 1.66
N ASN A 27 -2.48 6.03 1.58
CA ASN A 27 -3.75 5.50 1.05
C ASN A 27 -3.78 5.42 -0.49
N THR A 28 -2.70 5.86 -1.14
CA THR A 28 -2.50 5.73 -2.58
C THR A 28 -1.20 5.05 -2.97
N PHE A 29 -1.18 4.54 -4.20
CA PHE A 29 0.00 4.04 -4.87
C PHE A 29 0.24 4.82 -6.16
N ARG A 30 1.46 5.35 -6.30
CA ARG A 30 1.93 6.07 -7.48
C ARG A 30 2.82 5.17 -8.32
N HIS A 31 2.54 5.10 -9.61
CA HIS A 31 3.37 4.44 -10.64
C HIS A 31 3.36 5.26 -11.93
N PHE A 32 4.11 4.83 -12.93
CA PHE A 32 4.25 5.57 -14.19
C PHE A 32 3.98 4.67 -15.40
N GLU A 33 3.32 5.24 -16.39
CA GLU A 33 3.19 4.68 -17.73
C GLU A 33 3.84 5.65 -18.73
N GLY A 34 5.10 5.39 -19.07
CA GLY A 34 5.91 6.36 -19.80
C GLY A 34 6.17 7.59 -18.94
N LEU A 35 5.81 8.78 -19.44
CA LEU A 35 5.88 10.04 -18.71
C LEU A 35 4.59 10.38 -17.95
N THR A 36 3.57 9.52 -18.02
CA THR A 36 2.30 9.74 -17.32
C THR A 36 2.39 9.16 -15.91
N MET A 37 2.24 9.99 -14.90
CA MET A 37 2.10 9.56 -13.51
C MET A 37 0.66 9.13 -13.25
N ILE A 38 0.49 7.95 -12.68
CA ILE A 38 -0.81 7.40 -12.30
C ILE A 38 -0.83 7.16 -10.80
N THR A 39 -1.78 7.78 -10.12
CA THR A 39 -2.06 7.57 -8.70
C THR A 39 -3.35 6.76 -8.56
N ARG A 40 -3.29 5.67 -7.79
CA ARG A 40 -4.40 4.75 -7.55
C ARG A 40 -4.68 4.67 -6.05
N ALA A 41 -5.94 4.72 -5.66
CA ALA A 41 -6.34 4.44 -4.28
C ALA A 41 -6.04 2.97 -3.93
N MET A 42 -5.54 2.74 -2.72
CA MET A 42 -5.18 1.42 -2.20
C MET A 42 -6.06 0.98 -1.03
N GLU A 43 -6.93 1.88 -0.57
CA GLU A 43 -7.95 1.68 0.45
C GLU A 43 -9.19 2.51 0.09
N PRO A 44 -10.36 2.28 0.73
CA PRO A 44 -11.55 3.12 0.54
C PRO A 44 -11.27 4.59 0.89
N LEU A 45 -11.76 5.51 0.05
CA LEU A 45 -11.69 6.96 0.28
C LEU A 45 -13.10 7.56 0.21
N HIS A 46 -13.39 8.48 1.12
CA HIS A 46 -14.67 9.18 1.25
C HIS A 46 -14.49 10.67 0.95
N PRO A 47 -15.59 11.39 0.61
CA PRO A 47 -15.53 12.83 0.46
C PRO A 47 -14.97 13.52 1.71
N GLY A 48 -13.94 14.35 1.52
CA GLY A 48 -13.24 15.04 2.60
C GLY A 48 -11.99 14.31 3.10
N ASP A 49 -11.78 13.04 2.72
CA ASP A 49 -10.55 12.34 3.07
C ASP A 49 -9.34 12.98 2.37
N GLN A 50 -8.25 13.10 3.12
CA GLN A 50 -6.99 13.58 2.58
C GLN A 50 -6.31 12.47 1.76
N ILE A 51 -5.83 12.83 0.57
CA ILE A 51 -5.07 11.93 -0.29
C ILE A 51 -3.60 11.99 0.12
N PHE A 52 -3.04 10.84 0.52
CA PHE A 52 -1.65 10.72 0.95
C PHE A 52 -0.82 9.92 -0.04
N THR A 53 0.43 10.32 -0.22
CA THR A 53 1.43 9.60 -1.03
C THR A 53 2.70 9.28 -0.25
N GLY A 54 3.53 8.39 -0.79
CA GLY A 54 4.83 8.07 -0.22
C GLY A 54 5.93 8.98 -0.78
N TYR A 55 6.67 9.64 0.11
CA TYR A 55 7.89 10.40 -0.20
C TYR A 55 9.15 9.52 -0.11
N GLY A 56 8.99 8.20 -0.26
CA GLY A 56 10.08 7.24 -0.16
C GLY A 56 10.47 6.85 1.27
N ALA A 57 9.57 7.07 2.24
CA ALA A 57 9.68 6.66 3.64
C ALA A 57 8.46 5.78 4.03
N ASP A 58 8.33 4.60 3.41
CA ASP A 58 7.24 3.66 3.67
C ASP A 58 7.55 2.82 4.93
N TYR A 59 6.59 2.68 5.84
CA TYR A 59 6.76 1.92 7.08
C TYR A 59 7.07 0.45 6.83
N SER A 60 6.57 -0.12 5.71
CA SER A 60 6.74 -1.52 5.40
C SER A 60 8.19 -1.88 5.04
N TYR A 61 9.04 -0.90 4.69
CA TYR A 61 10.42 -1.15 4.26
C TYR A 61 11.48 -0.40 5.07
N MET A 62 11.08 0.53 5.92
CA MET A 62 12.02 1.42 6.61
C MET A 62 11.57 1.62 8.07
N PRO A 63 12.43 1.37 9.08
CA PRO A 63 12.13 1.65 10.49
C PRO A 63 11.83 3.13 10.77
N ARG A 64 11.05 3.40 11.81
CA ARG A 64 10.53 4.74 12.15
C ARG A 64 11.61 5.81 12.21
N GLU A 65 12.69 5.56 12.93
CA GLU A 65 13.78 6.54 13.09
C GLU A 65 14.38 6.95 11.74
N LYS A 66 14.61 5.98 10.84
CA LYS A 66 15.11 6.25 9.49
C LYS A 66 14.09 7.03 8.65
N ARG A 67 12.80 6.74 8.79
CA ARG A 67 11.73 7.48 8.10
C ARG A 67 11.69 8.94 8.55
N LYS A 68 11.67 9.17 9.87
CA LYS A 68 11.63 10.52 10.45
C LYS A 68 12.87 11.33 10.06
N HIS A 69 14.06 10.75 10.17
CA HIS A 69 15.30 11.41 9.76
C HIS A 69 15.25 11.81 8.27
N LYS A 70 14.90 10.87 7.39
CA LYS A 70 14.81 11.12 5.94
C LYS A 70 13.83 12.24 5.60
N LEU A 71 12.65 12.22 6.22
CA LEU A 71 11.61 13.23 5.95
C LEU A 71 12.00 14.61 6.45
N MET A 72 12.68 14.68 7.60
CA MET A 72 13.23 15.94 8.10
C MET A 72 14.32 16.48 7.17
N GLU A 73 15.24 15.62 6.72
CA GLU A 73 16.36 15.99 5.85
C GLU A 73 15.92 16.42 4.44
N GLU A 74 15.00 15.68 3.81
CA GLU A 74 14.59 15.91 2.42
C GLU A 74 13.38 16.86 2.28
N TYR A 75 12.51 16.93 3.29
CA TYR A 75 11.22 17.63 3.20
C TYR A 75 10.91 18.54 4.40
N PHE A 76 11.80 18.65 5.39
CA PHE A 76 11.72 19.61 6.50
C PHE A 76 10.45 19.51 7.36
N PHE A 77 9.93 18.31 7.58
CA PHE A 77 8.80 18.09 8.50
C PHE A 77 8.99 16.83 9.36
N ASP A 78 8.33 16.81 10.52
CA ASP A 78 8.20 15.61 11.34
C ASP A 78 6.88 14.91 11.06
N CYS A 79 6.93 13.63 10.69
CA CYS A 79 5.76 12.86 10.29
C CYS A 79 5.01 12.30 11.50
N ASP A 80 3.73 12.61 11.59
CA ASP A 80 2.80 12.19 12.65
C ASP A 80 1.78 11.14 12.21
N CYS A 81 1.92 10.59 10.99
CA CYS A 81 1.01 9.58 10.47
C CYS A 81 0.89 8.36 11.41
N PRO A 82 -0.19 7.55 11.30
CA PRO A 82 -0.41 6.41 12.19
C PRO A 82 0.79 5.45 12.31
N GLY A 83 1.54 5.24 11.22
CA GLY A 83 2.74 4.41 11.21
C GLY A 83 3.90 4.99 12.01
N CYS A 84 4.02 6.31 12.11
CA CYS A 84 5.03 6.98 12.95
C CYS A 84 4.55 7.18 14.39
N ALA A 85 3.27 7.50 14.60
CA ALA A 85 2.68 7.68 15.92
C ALA A 85 2.69 6.39 16.75
N ASN A 86 2.44 5.25 16.10
CA ASN A 86 2.34 3.93 16.75
C ASN A 86 3.56 3.03 16.52
N ASP A 87 4.66 3.59 15.99
CA ASP A 87 5.89 2.85 15.67
C ASP A 87 5.63 1.52 14.93
N TRP A 88 4.91 1.60 13.80
CA TRP A 88 4.53 0.39 13.09
C TRP A 88 5.75 -0.40 12.60
N PRO A 89 5.75 -1.73 12.78
CA PRO A 89 6.82 -2.62 12.35
C PRO A 89 6.91 -2.71 10.83
N THR A 90 8.08 -3.14 10.36
CA THR A 90 8.35 -3.39 8.94
C THR A 90 7.57 -4.61 8.42
N TYR A 91 7.50 -4.74 7.09
CA TYR A 91 6.84 -5.88 6.42
C TYR A 91 7.39 -7.23 6.90
N GLU A 92 8.71 -7.34 7.03
CA GLU A 92 9.38 -8.56 7.48
C GLU A 92 8.95 -8.94 8.91
N GLU A 93 8.92 -7.98 9.82
CA GLU A 93 8.49 -8.18 11.21
C GLU A 93 7.01 -8.51 11.31
N ILE A 94 6.16 -7.89 10.48
CA ILE A 94 4.72 -8.20 10.41
C ILE A 94 4.51 -9.65 10.00
N LEU A 95 5.17 -10.11 8.93
CA LEU A 95 5.03 -11.48 8.46
C LEU A 95 5.60 -12.50 9.45
N LYS A 96 6.79 -12.24 9.98
CA LYS A 96 7.46 -13.15 10.92
C LYS A 96 6.64 -13.39 12.18
N ASN A 97 5.93 -12.37 12.65
CA ASN A 97 5.18 -12.41 13.91
C ASN A 97 3.65 -12.47 13.71
N HIS A 98 3.17 -12.59 12.46
CA HIS A 98 1.75 -12.59 12.10
C HIS A 98 0.95 -11.41 12.69
N ILE A 99 1.52 -10.20 12.62
CA ILE A 99 0.99 -9.02 13.28
C ILE A 99 -0.33 -8.59 12.62
N GLY A 100 -1.37 -8.45 13.44
CA GLY A 100 -2.71 -8.06 13.00
C GLY A 100 -3.40 -9.11 12.13
N SER A 101 -2.90 -10.36 12.10
CA SER A 101 -3.51 -11.43 11.31
C SER A 101 -4.97 -11.66 11.71
N ILE A 102 -5.83 -11.81 10.69
CA ILE A 102 -7.26 -12.07 10.89
C ILE A 102 -7.57 -13.53 11.26
N THR A 103 -6.59 -14.42 11.28
CA THR A 103 -6.76 -15.87 11.49
C THR A 103 -7.59 -16.23 12.72
N LYS A 104 -7.52 -15.42 13.79
CA LYS A 104 -8.31 -15.61 15.03
C LYS A 104 -9.77 -15.14 14.90
N ASN A 105 -10.09 -14.26 13.95
CA ASN A 105 -11.45 -13.79 13.68
C ASN A 105 -12.18 -14.74 12.73
N LYS A 106 -12.74 -15.82 13.29
CA LYS A 106 -13.42 -16.88 12.51
C LYS A 106 -14.57 -16.35 11.64
N THR A 107 -15.33 -15.37 12.14
CA THR A 107 -16.46 -14.77 11.42
C THR A 107 -15.98 -14.02 10.17
N LEU A 108 -14.95 -13.19 10.31
CA LEU A 108 -14.36 -12.47 9.18
C LEU A 108 -13.71 -13.43 8.18
N VAL A 109 -12.93 -14.40 8.66
CA VAL A 109 -12.32 -15.43 7.79
C VAL A 109 -13.39 -16.18 7.00
N GLN A 110 -14.51 -16.56 7.63
CA GLN A 110 -15.62 -17.22 6.95
C GLN A 110 -16.24 -16.34 5.87
N ARG A 111 -16.44 -15.04 6.15
CA ARG A 111 -16.97 -14.06 5.18
C ARG A 111 -16.02 -13.85 4.00
N LEU A 112 -14.71 -14.00 4.19
CA LEU A 112 -13.72 -13.84 3.13
C LEU A 112 -13.50 -15.10 2.28
N LYS A 113 -14.04 -16.27 2.67
CA LYS A 113 -13.90 -17.53 1.92
C LYS A 113 -14.32 -17.45 0.44
N PRO A 114 -15.43 -16.80 0.06
CA PRO A 114 -15.82 -16.70 -1.34
C PRO A 114 -14.77 -15.98 -2.20
N TYR A 115 -14.17 -14.89 -1.69
CA TYR A 115 -13.11 -14.17 -2.39
C TYR A 115 -11.83 -15.00 -2.49
N LYS A 116 -11.49 -15.77 -1.45
CA LYS A 116 -10.40 -16.73 -1.53
C LYS A 116 -10.63 -17.73 -2.67
N GLN A 117 -11.85 -18.26 -2.82
CA GLN A 117 -12.15 -19.18 -3.91
C GLN A 117 -12.06 -18.50 -5.29
N ARG A 118 -12.54 -17.26 -5.43
CA ARG A 118 -12.37 -16.45 -6.65
C ARG A 118 -10.89 -16.31 -7.02
N LEU A 119 -10.05 -15.96 -6.06
CA LEU A 119 -8.60 -15.77 -6.27
C LEU A 119 -7.86 -17.09 -6.56
N LEU A 120 -8.34 -18.22 -6.02
CA LEU A 120 -7.81 -19.54 -6.38
C LEU A 120 -8.16 -19.91 -7.82
N ASN A 121 -9.38 -19.61 -8.27
CA ASN A 121 -9.84 -19.90 -9.63
C ASN A 121 -9.20 -18.95 -10.66
N ASN A 122 -9.07 -17.67 -10.31
CA ASN A 122 -8.44 -16.64 -11.11
C ASN A 122 -7.56 -15.78 -10.22
N LYS A 123 -6.26 -16.09 -10.20
CA LYS A 123 -5.26 -15.32 -9.46
C LYS A 123 -5.08 -13.88 -9.94
N TYR A 124 -5.78 -13.44 -10.98
CA TYR A 124 -5.80 -12.09 -11.54
C TYR A 124 -7.13 -11.35 -11.30
N ASP A 125 -8.00 -11.88 -10.43
CA ASP A 125 -9.26 -11.22 -10.06
C ASP A 125 -9.00 -10.01 -9.14
N ILE A 126 -8.69 -8.87 -9.76
CA ILE A 126 -8.36 -7.62 -9.06
C ILE A 126 -9.56 -7.06 -8.31
N GLU A 127 -10.77 -7.28 -8.81
CA GLU A 127 -11.99 -6.87 -8.14
C GLU A 127 -12.14 -7.59 -6.81
N ALA A 128 -11.90 -8.92 -6.77
CA ALA A 128 -11.90 -9.67 -5.52
C ALA A 128 -10.89 -9.12 -4.52
N VAL A 129 -9.67 -8.77 -4.94
CA VAL A 129 -8.66 -8.18 -4.03
C VAL A 129 -9.12 -6.84 -3.48
N ARG A 130 -9.70 -5.98 -4.32
CA ARG A 130 -10.22 -4.67 -3.89
C ARG A 130 -11.37 -4.82 -2.89
N GLU A 131 -12.30 -5.75 -3.14
CA GLU A 131 -13.40 -6.04 -2.23
C GLU A 131 -12.90 -6.57 -0.88
N VAL A 132 -11.91 -7.47 -0.88
CA VAL A 132 -11.27 -7.94 0.36
C VAL A 132 -10.64 -6.78 1.12
N LEU A 133 -9.88 -5.91 0.45
CA LEU A 133 -9.27 -4.74 1.10
C LEU A 133 -10.34 -3.81 1.68
N CYS A 134 -11.41 -3.51 0.96
CA CYS A 134 -12.52 -2.71 1.48
C CYS A 134 -13.09 -3.30 2.78
N ILE A 135 -13.35 -4.60 2.82
CA ILE A 135 -13.86 -5.29 4.02
C ILE A 135 -12.84 -5.17 5.15
N LEU A 136 -11.58 -5.51 4.90
CA LEU A 136 -10.53 -5.49 5.92
C LEU A 136 -10.33 -4.09 6.52
N HIS A 137 -10.21 -3.05 5.69
CA HIS A 137 -10.04 -1.67 6.19
C HIS A 137 -11.21 -1.20 7.06
N SER A 138 -12.42 -1.76 6.91
CA SER A 138 -13.57 -1.44 7.75
C SER A 138 -13.65 -2.24 9.07
N GLU A 139 -12.92 -3.35 9.19
CA GLU A 139 -13.11 -4.30 10.29
C GLU A 139 -11.87 -4.56 11.14
N VAL A 140 -10.68 -4.25 10.63
CA VAL A 140 -9.42 -4.50 11.33
C VAL A 140 -8.64 -3.23 11.56
N LYS A 141 -7.85 -3.23 12.64
CA LYS A 141 -6.89 -2.17 12.92
C LYS A 141 -5.60 -2.46 12.17
N MET A 142 -4.93 -1.39 11.73
CA MET A 142 -3.60 -1.47 11.14
C MET A 142 -2.52 -1.48 12.25
N PRO A 143 -1.37 -2.15 12.01
CA PRO A 143 -1.04 -2.92 10.80
C PRO A 143 -1.73 -4.29 10.79
N CYS A 144 -2.06 -4.78 9.59
CA CYS A 144 -2.65 -6.10 9.37
C CYS A 144 -1.92 -6.82 8.23
N GLU A 145 -1.48 -8.06 8.50
CA GLU A 145 -0.79 -8.94 7.55
C GLU A 145 -1.58 -9.10 6.23
N GLU A 146 -2.88 -9.40 6.30
CA GLU A 146 -3.68 -9.66 5.10
C GLU A 146 -3.94 -8.39 4.27
N ILE A 147 -4.09 -7.23 4.90
CA ILE A 147 -4.14 -5.93 4.20
C ILE A 147 -2.82 -5.71 3.45
N LEU A 148 -1.71 -5.91 4.13
CA LEU A 148 -0.37 -5.68 3.56
C LEU A 148 -0.11 -6.58 2.35
N HIS A 149 -0.54 -7.85 2.40
CA HIS A 149 -0.50 -8.75 1.25
C HIS A 149 -1.39 -8.28 0.09
N GLY A 150 -2.63 -7.87 0.36
CA GLY A 150 -3.54 -7.38 -0.67
C GLY A 150 -3.02 -6.12 -1.37
N VAL A 151 -2.51 -5.17 -0.59
CA VAL A 151 -1.88 -3.94 -1.10
C VAL A 151 -0.65 -4.27 -1.96
N GLN A 152 0.22 -5.17 -1.49
CA GLN A 152 1.42 -5.57 -2.25
C GLN A 152 1.08 -6.31 -3.55
N TYR A 153 0.03 -7.13 -3.53
CA TYR A 153 -0.50 -7.77 -4.72
C TYR A 153 -0.99 -6.74 -5.74
N LEU A 154 -1.81 -5.75 -5.32
CA LEU A 154 -2.31 -4.68 -6.20
C LEU A 154 -1.17 -3.84 -6.78
N ARG A 155 -0.18 -3.45 -5.96
CA ARG A 155 1.04 -2.76 -6.42
C ARG A 155 1.74 -3.56 -7.52
N SER A 156 1.89 -4.87 -7.32
CA SER A 156 2.53 -5.76 -8.31
C SER A 156 1.73 -5.89 -9.60
N PHE A 157 0.40 -5.94 -9.50
CA PHE A 157 -0.51 -5.93 -10.66
C PHE A 157 -0.34 -4.65 -11.48
N TYR A 158 -0.43 -3.48 -10.84
CA TYR A 158 -0.35 -2.18 -11.54
C TYR A 158 1.02 -1.89 -12.13
N LEU A 159 2.07 -2.51 -11.60
CA LEU A 159 3.41 -2.46 -12.19
C LEU A 159 3.59 -3.45 -13.36
N GLY A 160 2.57 -4.23 -13.73
CA GLY A 160 2.64 -5.22 -14.79
C GLY A 160 3.45 -6.47 -14.45
N LYS A 161 3.89 -6.65 -13.19
CA LYS A 161 4.71 -7.80 -12.76
C LYS A 161 3.97 -9.14 -12.81
N LEU A 162 2.64 -9.09 -12.83
CA LEU A 162 1.79 -10.27 -12.79
C LEU A 162 1.40 -10.77 -14.19
N HIS A 163 1.73 -10.06 -15.26
CA HIS A 163 1.34 -10.48 -16.61
C HIS A 163 2.01 -11.78 -17.05
N ARG A 164 1.20 -12.63 -17.72
CA ARG A 164 1.66 -13.79 -18.48
C ARG A 164 2.77 -13.34 -19.44
N SER A 165 3.89 -14.06 -19.46
CA SER A 165 4.66 -14.22 -20.70
C SER A 165 3.66 -14.55 -21.80
N ARG A 166 3.48 -13.62 -22.74
CA ARG A 166 2.72 -13.88 -23.97
C ARG A 166 3.42 -14.98 -24.76
#